data_AF-A0A7J5DQR0-F1
#
_entry.id   AF-A0A7J5DQR0-F1
#
_cell.length_a   1.000
_cell.length_b   1.000
_cell.length_c   1.000
_cell.angle_alpha   90.00
_cell.angle_beta   90.00
_cell.angle_gamma   90.00
#
_symmetry.space_group_name_H-M   'P 1'
#
loop_
_entity.id
_entity.type
_entity.pdbx_description
1 polymer ?
#
loop_
_entity_poly.entity_id
_entity_poly.type
_entity_poly.pdbx_seq_one_letter_code
_entity_poly.pdbx_strand_id
1 'polypeptide(L)'
;MPARKKDPSVRARRNKTAGRATLRRVPENTTNAEAYGSMTLVQLREAIDVVNAGRPADAQLPKRGAKAALVEMLVAAERQIPDMPAHPPRFVGEGEDSYEVDVDWHPQTEAWWNEVWTSPMASEWDDSDRHNLFVLALLYDDIWTASTPKMRKEAMAEFRLQRADLGLSPYSRRRLEWTIESADEAKDRGEQRRQRRAESHRPASKAAAGAEDPRNILRSVK
;
A
#
# COMPACT_ATOMS: atom_id res chain seq x y z
N MET A 1 -23.54 -41.98 -21.89
CA MET A 1 -22.56 -42.17 -20.79
C MET A 1 -22.45 -40.87 -20.01
N PRO A 2 -23.05 -40.69 -18.83
CA PRO A 2 -22.80 -39.49 -18.04
C PRO A 2 -21.47 -39.63 -17.27
N ALA A 3 -20.61 -38.61 -17.36
CA ALA A 3 -19.30 -38.57 -16.73
C ALA A 3 -19.40 -38.50 -15.19
N ARG A 4 -18.68 -39.40 -14.49
CA ARG A 4 -18.59 -39.43 -13.02
C ARG A 4 -17.86 -38.19 -12.49
N LYS A 5 -18.47 -37.48 -11.54
CA LYS A 5 -17.83 -36.38 -10.79
C LYS A 5 -16.77 -36.95 -9.83
N LYS A 6 -15.57 -36.35 -9.82
CA LYS A 6 -14.45 -36.75 -8.96
C LYS A 6 -14.72 -36.35 -7.50
N ASP A 7 -14.28 -37.23 -6.61
CA ASP A 7 -14.52 -37.25 -5.16
C ASP A 7 -13.84 -36.07 -4.43
N PRO A 8 -14.56 -35.32 -3.57
CA PRO A 8 -14.04 -34.15 -2.84
C PRO A 8 -13.02 -34.49 -1.73
N SER A 9 -12.79 -35.76 -1.43
CA SER A 9 -11.94 -36.21 -0.32
C SER A 9 -10.42 -36.02 -0.52
N VAL A 10 -9.98 -35.61 -1.72
CA VAL A 10 -8.54 -35.45 -2.05
C VAL A 10 -8.00 -34.05 -1.70
N ARG A 11 -8.85 -33.03 -1.52
CA ARG A 11 -8.39 -31.63 -1.27
C ARG A 11 -8.02 -31.31 0.17
N ALA A 12 -8.29 -32.18 1.14
CA ALA A 12 -8.20 -31.85 2.57
C ALA A 12 -6.86 -32.18 3.25
N ARG A 13 -5.78 -32.49 2.50
CA ARG A 13 -4.49 -32.88 3.11
C ARG A 13 -3.30 -32.17 2.49
N ARG A 14 -3.20 -30.86 2.69
CA ARG A 14 -1.89 -30.18 2.75
C ARG A 14 -2.08 -28.76 3.24
N ASN A 15 -1.72 -28.51 4.49
CA ASN A 15 -1.06 -27.29 4.96
C ASN A 15 -0.88 -27.37 6.47
N LYS A 16 0.15 -28.10 6.87
CA LYS A 16 0.79 -27.96 8.19
C LYS A 16 2.26 -27.78 7.87
N THR A 17 2.79 -26.58 8.11
CA THR A 17 4.04 -26.26 8.82
C THR A 17 4.32 -24.78 8.62
N ALA A 18 4.31 -24.04 9.73
CA ALA A 18 4.57 -22.61 9.81
C ALA A 18 6.06 -22.30 9.58
N GLY A 19 6.34 -21.27 8.77
CA GLY A 19 7.66 -20.68 8.63
C GLY A 19 7.70 -19.32 9.33
N ARG A 20 8.40 -19.27 10.46
CA ARG A 20 8.68 -18.07 11.26
C ARG A 20 9.62 -17.15 10.47
N ALA A 21 9.09 -16.05 9.94
CA ALA A 21 9.90 -15.01 9.28
C ALA A 21 10.34 -13.97 10.32
N THR A 22 11.65 -13.91 10.58
CA THR A 22 12.28 -12.82 11.31
C THR A 22 12.39 -11.60 10.40
N LEU A 23 11.61 -10.55 10.68
CA LEU A 23 11.75 -9.26 10.00
C LEU A 23 13.05 -8.61 10.44
N ARG A 24 13.99 -8.46 9.51
CA ARG A 24 15.26 -7.75 9.71
C ARG A 24 15.06 -6.29 9.29
N ARG A 25 15.36 -5.36 10.18
CA ARG A 25 15.34 -3.91 9.89
C ARG A 25 16.38 -3.61 8.79
N VAL A 26 15.93 -3.11 7.65
CA VAL A 26 16.78 -2.62 6.55
C VAL A 26 17.20 -1.19 6.90
N PRO A 27 18.48 -0.79 6.70
CA PRO A 27 18.96 0.52 7.12
C PRO A 27 18.36 1.63 6.26
N GLU A 28 18.22 2.80 6.88
CA GLU A 28 17.78 4.05 6.26
C GLU A 28 18.57 4.34 4.99
N ASN A 29 17.86 4.53 3.87
CA ASN A 29 18.40 5.21 2.70
C ASN A 29 17.30 6.02 2.03
N THR A 30 17.26 7.29 2.38
CA THR A 30 16.72 8.37 1.55
C THR A 30 17.54 8.37 0.24
N THR A 31 17.07 7.69 -0.82
CA THR A 31 17.62 7.76 -2.22
C THR A 31 17.10 6.68 -3.17
N ASN A 32 16.26 5.74 -2.71
CA ASN A 32 15.89 4.62 -3.56
C ASN A 32 15.18 5.04 -4.86
N ALA A 33 14.19 5.94 -4.81
CA ALA A 33 13.45 6.37 -6.00
C ALA A 33 14.33 6.91 -7.15
N GLU A 34 15.42 7.62 -6.84
CA GLU A 34 16.38 8.11 -7.84
C GLU A 34 17.27 6.98 -8.40
N ALA A 35 17.71 6.04 -7.56
CA ALA A 35 18.53 4.90 -7.96
C ALA A 35 17.83 3.98 -8.97
N TYR A 36 16.53 3.67 -8.77
CA TYR A 36 15.74 2.89 -9.72
C TYR A 36 15.35 3.67 -10.97
N GLY A 37 15.43 5.01 -10.92
CA GLY A 37 15.30 5.90 -12.08
C GLY A 37 16.34 5.59 -13.15
N SER A 38 17.57 5.27 -12.73
CA SER A 38 18.74 4.96 -13.56
C SER A 38 18.94 3.48 -13.92
N MET A 39 18.19 2.55 -13.32
CA MET A 39 18.36 1.12 -13.58
C MET A 39 17.86 0.70 -14.96
N THR A 40 18.59 -0.21 -15.58
CA THR A 40 18.19 -0.88 -16.82
C THR A 40 17.02 -1.85 -16.57
N LEU A 41 16.28 -2.20 -17.62
CA LEU A 41 15.16 -3.15 -17.54
C LEU A 41 15.57 -4.53 -17.01
N VAL A 42 16.80 -4.97 -17.29
CA VAL A 42 17.34 -6.25 -16.80
C VAL A 42 17.53 -6.19 -15.29
N GLN A 43 18.19 -5.14 -14.79
CA GLN A 43 18.41 -4.91 -13.35
C GLN A 43 17.09 -4.79 -12.58
N LEU A 44 16.08 -4.11 -13.15
CA LEU A 44 14.76 -4.00 -12.54
C LEU A 44 14.04 -5.36 -12.46
N ARG A 45 14.22 -6.22 -13.47
CA ARG A 45 13.61 -7.56 -13.50
C ARG A 45 14.30 -8.51 -12.53
N GLU A 46 15.63 -8.44 -12.42
CA GLU A 46 16.40 -9.16 -11.41
C GLU A 46 16.02 -8.71 -9.99
N ALA A 47 15.86 -7.41 -9.74
CA ALA A 47 15.40 -6.90 -8.46
C ALA A 47 14.00 -7.43 -8.09
N ILE A 48 13.08 -7.49 -9.05
CA ILE A 48 11.77 -8.13 -8.83
C ILE A 48 11.89 -9.62 -8.53
N ASP A 49 12.80 -10.33 -9.21
CA ASP A 49 13.01 -11.76 -8.98
C ASP A 49 13.57 -12.01 -7.57
N VAL A 50 14.47 -11.15 -7.08
CA VAL A 50 14.95 -11.17 -5.70
C VAL A 50 13.80 -10.92 -4.72
N VAL A 51 12.94 -9.95 -4.98
CA VAL A 51 11.77 -9.63 -4.13
C VAL A 51 10.74 -10.77 -4.12
N ASN A 52 10.55 -11.44 -5.27
CA ASN A 52 9.60 -12.53 -5.44
C ASN A 52 10.10 -13.87 -4.89
N ALA A 53 11.41 -14.04 -4.66
CA ALA A 53 12.03 -15.30 -4.28
C ALA A 53 11.46 -15.93 -2.99
N GLY A 54 10.83 -15.13 -2.12
CA GLY A 54 10.16 -15.59 -0.90
C GLY A 54 8.64 -15.46 -0.88
N ARG A 55 8.01 -15.00 -1.98
CA ARG A 55 6.57 -14.70 -2.01
C ARG A 55 5.75 -15.85 -2.61
N PRO A 56 4.56 -16.16 -2.04
CA PRO A 56 3.64 -17.11 -2.66
C PRO A 56 3.16 -16.57 -4.01
N ALA A 57 2.78 -17.47 -4.93
CA ALA A 57 2.57 -17.14 -6.34
C ALA A 57 1.48 -16.07 -6.59
N ASP A 58 0.51 -15.96 -5.70
CA ASP A 58 -0.54 -14.94 -5.69
C ASP A 58 -0.10 -13.57 -5.18
N ALA A 59 1.05 -13.50 -4.49
CA ALA A 59 1.67 -12.27 -3.99
C ALA A 59 2.94 -11.86 -4.77
N GLN A 60 3.31 -12.60 -5.81
CA GLN A 60 4.45 -12.28 -6.66
C GLN A 60 4.15 -11.08 -7.56
N LEU A 61 5.14 -10.21 -7.68
CA LEU A 61 5.08 -9.03 -8.53
C LEU A 61 5.18 -9.42 -10.01
N PRO A 62 4.40 -8.78 -10.88
CA PRO A 62 4.49 -9.00 -12.32
C PRO A 62 5.83 -8.46 -12.86
N LYS A 63 6.52 -9.28 -13.68
CA LYS A 63 7.75 -8.84 -14.37
C LYS A 63 7.49 -7.79 -15.46
N ARG A 64 6.23 -7.67 -15.92
CA ARG A 64 5.79 -6.64 -16.87
C ARG A 64 5.51 -5.36 -16.09
N GLY A 65 6.13 -4.25 -16.49
CA GLY A 65 6.04 -2.99 -15.75
C GLY A 65 6.98 -2.92 -14.53
N ALA A 66 8.10 -3.66 -14.56
CA ALA A 66 8.99 -3.84 -13.42
C ALA A 66 9.41 -2.53 -12.70
N LYS A 67 9.65 -1.47 -13.47
CA LYS A 67 9.96 -0.14 -12.91
C LYS A 67 8.82 0.41 -12.06
N ALA A 68 7.58 0.33 -12.55
CA ALA A 68 6.41 0.84 -11.86
C ALA A 68 6.13 0.04 -10.58
N ALA A 69 6.24 -1.29 -10.63
CA ALA A 69 6.06 -2.16 -9.47
C ALA A 69 7.10 -1.89 -8.37
N LEU A 70 8.37 -1.66 -8.74
CA LEU A 70 9.41 -1.29 -7.77
C LEU A 70 9.20 0.13 -7.21
N VAL A 71 8.83 1.09 -8.05
CA VAL A 71 8.51 2.46 -7.60
C VAL A 71 7.32 2.45 -6.63
N GLU A 72 6.26 1.70 -6.91
CA GLU A 72 5.11 1.56 -6.01
C GLU A 72 5.52 0.93 -4.67
N MET A 73 6.35 -0.11 -4.69
CA MET A 73 6.92 -0.70 -3.47
C MET A 73 7.77 0.28 -2.66
N LEU A 74 8.55 1.12 -3.32
CA LEU A 74 9.40 2.10 -2.65
C LEU A 74 8.58 3.23 -2.06
N VAL A 75 7.59 3.72 -2.80
CA VAL A 75 6.63 4.68 -2.28
C VAL A 75 5.89 4.08 -1.09
N ALA A 76 5.50 2.80 -1.14
CA ALA A 76 4.91 2.10 0.00
C ALA A 76 5.88 1.91 1.18
N ALA A 77 7.17 1.66 0.91
CA ALA A 77 8.20 1.52 1.94
C ALA A 77 8.60 2.87 2.59
N GLU A 78 8.48 3.96 1.84
CA GLU A 78 8.70 5.33 2.32
C GLU A 78 7.45 5.94 2.96
N ARG A 79 6.28 5.29 2.86
CA ARG A 79 5.07 5.73 3.57
C ARG A 79 5.28 5.59 5.07
N GLN A 80 5.12 6.70 5.77
CA GLN A 80 5.11 6.71 7.22
C GLN A 80 3.90 5.92 7.72
N ILE A 81 4.16 4.75 8.32
CA ILE A 81 3.13 3.96 8.99
C ILE A 81 2.72 4.76 10.24
N PRO A 82 1.44 5.09 10.41
CA PRO A 82 0.98 5.70 11.65
C PRO A 82 1.26 4.78 12.83
N ASP A 83 1.76 5.35 13.92
CA ASP A 83 1.86 4.63 15.18
C ASP A 83 0.47 4.12 15.56
N MET A 84 0.41 2.84 15.95
CA MET A 84 -0.82 2.26 16.43
C MET A 84 -1.17 2.92 17.78
N PRO A 85 -2.40 3.43 17.97
CA PRO A 85 -2.78 4.01 19.24
C PRO A 85 -2.65 3.00 20.38
N ALA A 86 -2.47 3.47 21.62
CA ALA A 86 -2.44 2.60 22.78
C ALA A 86 -3.72 1.75 22.86
N HIS A 87 -3.58 0.47 23.22
CA HIS A 87 -4.73 -0.40 23.39
C HIS A 87 -5.57 0.15 24.56
N PRO A 88 -6.90 0.30 24.41
CA PRO A 88 -7.75 0.70 25.52
C PRO A 88 -7.71 -0.37 26.60
N PRO A 89 -7.74 -0.02 27.88
CA PRO A 89 -7.68 -1.01 28.93
C PRO A 89 -8.84 -2.01 28.82
N ARG A 90 -8.61 -3.25 29.26
CA ARG A 90 -9.66 -4.28 29.30
C ARG A 90 -10.26 -4.33 30.69
N PHE A 91 -11.58 -4.52 30.75
CA PHE A 91 -12.28 -4.73 32.01
C PHE A 91 -12.31 -6.23 32.33
N VAL A 92 -11.79 -6.59 33.49
CA VAL A 92 -11.78 -7.97 34.01
C VAL A 92 -12.66 -8.02 35.25
N GLY A 93 -13.42 -9.10 35.42
CA GLY A 93 -14.41 -9.24 36.49
C GLY A 93 -15.84 -9.04 36.00
N GLU A 94 -16.82 -9.21 36.89
CA GLU A 94 -18.25 -9.10 36.57
C GLU A 94 -18.91 -8.07 37.49
N GLY A 95 -19.75 -7.21 36.91
CA GLY A 95 -20.54 -6.23 37.67
C GLY A 95 -19.68 -5.19 38.41
N GLU A 96 -20.01 -4.96 39.68
CA GLU A 96 -19.36 -3.97 40.54
C GLU A 96 -17.90 -4.31 40.87
N ASP A 97 -17.51 -5.59 40.74
CA ASP A 97 -16.14 -6.07 40.98
C ASP A 97 -15.26 -6.01 39.70
N SER A 98 -15.74 -5.36 38.64
CA SER A 98 -14.93 -5.16 37.43
C SER A 98 -13.83 -4.13 37.66
N TYR A 99 -12.63 -4.43 37.19
CA TYR A 99 -11.49 -3.53 37.27
C TYR A 99 -10.78 -3.42 35.92
N GLU A 100 -10.16 -2.27 35.74
CA GLU A 100 -9.44 -1.89 34.54
C GLU A 100 -8.03 -2.52 34.56
N VAL A 101 -7.64 -3.13 33.44
CA VAL A 101 -6.33 -3.72 33.25
C VAL A 101 -5.71 -3.17 31.99
N ASP A 102 -4.56 -2.52 32.14
CA ASP A 102 -3.72 -2.12 31.02
C ASP A 102 -3.22 -3.38 30.31
N VAL A 103 -3.39 -3.40 28.99
CA VAL A 103 -2.96 -4.51 28.14
C VAL A 103 -2.23 -3.98 26.92
N ASP A 104 -1.26 -4.75 26.46
CA ASP A 104 -0.63 -4.51 25.18
C ASP A 104 -1.47 -5.13 24.05
N TRP A 105 -1.26 -4.64 22.83
CA TRP A 105 -1.83 -5.24 21.65
C TRP A 105 -1.33 -6.67 21.44
N HIS A 106 -2.21 -7.52 20.93
CA HIS A 106 -1.78 -8.84 20.49
C HIS A 106 -0.81 -8.70 19.28
N PRO A 107 0.28 -9.48 19.22
CA PRO A 107 1.28 -9.34 18.13
C PRO A 107 0.73 -9.51 16.72
N GLN A 108 -0.35 -10.29 16.55
CA GLN A 108 -1.01 -10.43 15.24
C GLN A 108 -1.80 -9.18 14.85
N THR A 109 -2.32 -8.42 15.82
CA THR A 109 -3.00 -7.15 15.59
C THR A 109 -2.02 -6.08 15.14
N GLU A 110 -0.87 -5.99 15.80
CA GLU A 110 0.25 -5.13 15.36
C GLU A 110 0.69 -5.47 13.92
N ALA A 111 0.86 -6.75 13.63
CA ALA A 111 1.25 -7.19 12.29
C ALA A 111 0.21 -6.80 11.24
N TRP A 112 -1.08 -7.01 11.55
CA TRP A 112 -2.18 -6.61 10.68
C TRP A 112 -2.24 -5.10 10.46
N TRP A 113 -2.08 -4.29 11.52
CA TRP A 113 -2.04 -2.82 11.41
C TRP A 113 -0.97 -2.36 10.42
N ASN A 114 0.24 -2.90 10.57
CA ASN A 114 1.35 -2.61 9.66
C ASN A 114 1.06 -3.05 8.22
N GLU A 115 0.47 -4.23 8.02
CA GLU A 115 0.11 -4.73 6.68
C GLU A 115 -0.94 -3.82 6.00
N VAL A 116 -1.94 -3.38 6.75
CA VAL A 116 -3.02 -2.52 6.26
C VAL A 116 -2.48 -1.17 5.78
N TRP A 117 -1.61 -0.53 6.58
CA TRP A 117 -1.00 0.77 6.25
C TRP A 117 0.11 0.70 5.20
N THR A 118 0.73 -0.46 4.99
CA THR A 118 1.69 -0.68 3.89
C THR A 118 1.02 -1.08 2.58
N SER A 119 -0.29 -1.31 2.59
CA SER A 119 -1.03 -1.64 1.37
C SER A 119 -1.12 -0.43 0.42
N PRO A 120 -1.19 -0.64 -0.91
CA PRO A 120 -1.35 0.45 -1.87
C PRO A 120 -2.56 1.35 -1.57
N MET A 121 -3.62 0.74 -1.04
CA MET A 121 -4.89 1.41 -0.70
C MET A 121 -4.79 2.38 0.47
N ALA A 122 -3.74 2.30 1.28
CA ALA A 122 -3.61 3.17 2.45
C ALA A 122 -3.54 4.67 2.12
N SER A 123 -3.23 5.05 0.87
CA SER A 123 -3.29 6.46 0.43
C SER A 123 -4.70 7.00 0.20
N GLU A 124 -5.68 6.12 0.07
CA GLU A 124 -7.07 6.52 -0.18
C GLU A 124 -7.81 6.88 1.11
N TRP A 125 -7.28 6.46 2.27
CA TRP A 125 -7.84 6.81 3.56
C TRP A 125 -7.43 8.21 3.99
N ASP A 126 -8.37 8.94 4.58
CA ASP A 126 -8.10 10.20 5.23
C ASP A 126 -8.10 10.06 6.77
N ASP A 127 -7.94 11.17 7.48
CA ASP A 127 -7.88 11.16 8.94
C ASP A 127 -9.21 10.72 9.59
N SER A 128 -10.34 10.83 8.90
CA SER A 128 -11.64 10.36 9.38
C SER A 128 -11.72 8.83 9.42
N ASP A 129 -11.08 8.15 8.47
CA ASP A 129 -11.02 6.68 8.40
C ASP A 129 -10.18 6.06 9.52
N ARG A 130 -9.26 6.82 10.12
CA ARG A 130 -8.40 6.32 11.22
C ARG A 130 -9.19 5.78 12.39
N HIS A 131 -10.32 6.41 12.73
CA HIS A 131 -11.20 5.95 13.82
C HIS A 131 -11.80 4.59 13.50
N ASN A 132 -12.25 4.39 12.26
CA ASN A 132 -12.81 3.12 11.81
C ASN A 132 -11.74 2.02 11.74
N LEU A 133 -10.52 2.35 11.31
CA LEU A 133 -9.38 1.44 11.33
C LEU A 133 -9.01 1.02 12.75
N PHE A 134 -9.07 1.94 13.72
CA PHE A 134 -8.84 1.64 15.13
C PHE A 134 -9.90 0.70 15.71
N VAL A 135 -11.19 0.93 15.41
CA VAL A 135 -12.27 0.00 15.82
C VAL A 135 -12.04 -1.38 15.21
N LEU A 136 -11.62 -1.47 13.95
CA LEU A 136 -11.25 -2.75 13.36
C LEU A 136 -10.06 -3.42 14.03
N ALA A 137 -9.05 -2.64 14.48
CA ALA A 137 -7.91 -3.16 15.20
C ALA A 137 -8.36 -3.87 16.49
N LEU A 138 -9.28 -3.24 17.25
CA LEU A 138 -9.86 -3.83 18.46
C LEU A 138 -10.60 -5.14 18.16
N LEU A 139 -11.45 -5.13 17.13
CA LEU A 139 -12.17 -6.34 16.71
C LEU A 139 -11.20 -7.45 16.28
N TYR A 140 -10.12 -7.10 15.59
CA TYR A 140 -9.11 -8.07 15.19
C TYR A 140 -8.33 -8.63 16.40
N ASP A 141 -8.04 -7.78 17.37
CA ASP A 141 -7.42 -8.17 18.64
C ASP A 141 -8.31 -9.16 19.41
N ASP A 142 -9.60 -8.88 19.49
CA ASP A 142 -10.58 -9.74 20.14
C ASP A 142 -10.69 -11.13 19.49
N ILE A 143 -10.46 -11.25 18.17
CA ILE A 143 -10.40 -12.55 17.51
C ILE A 143 -9.23 -13.39 18.06
N TRP A 144 -8.11 -12.77 18.39
CA TRP A 144 -6.92 -13.46 18.87
C TRP A 144 -6.98 -13.74 20.38
N THR A 145 -7.49 -12.78 21.15
CA THR A 145 -7.56 -12.85 22.61
C THR A 145 -8.81 -13.53 23.16
N ALA A 146 -9.84 -13.79 22.32
CA ALA A 146 -11.07 -14.46 22.74
C ALA A 146 -10.82 -15.80 23.46
N SER A 147 -11.30 -15.87 24.70
CA SER A 147 -11.20 -17.05 25.57
C SER A 147 -12.13 -18.19 25.16
N THR A 148 -13.18 -17.91 24.39
CA THR A 148 -14.15 -18.91 23.94
C THR A 148 -14.36 -18.91 22.42
N PRO A 149 -14.73 -20.07 21.81
CA PRO A 149 -15.07 -20.13 20.39
C PRO A 149 -16.25 -19.23 20.00
N LYS A 150 -17.20 -19.02 20.93
CA LYS A 150 -18.37 -18.17 20.70
C LYS A 150 -17.95 -16.71 20.56
N MET A 151 -17.19 -16.16 21.52
CA MET A 151 -16.68 -14.79 21.47
C MET A 151 -15.85 -14.55 20.22
N ARG A 152 -14.97 -15.50 19.88
CA ARG A 152 -14.16 -15.43 18.67
C ARG A 152 -15.01 -15.33 17.41
N LYS A 153 -16.07 -16.15 17.31
CA LYS A 153 -16.99 -16.14 16.18
C LYS A 153 -17.74 -14.81 16.06
N GLU A 154 -18.16 -14.24 17.19
CA GLU A 154 -18.85 -12.93 17.25
C GLU A 154 -17.91 -11.81 16.77
N ALA A 155 -16.68 -11.74 17.30
CA ALA A 155 -15.67 -10.78 16.85
C ALA A 155 -15.34 -10.93 15.35
N MET A 156 -15.20 -12.16 14.85
CA MET A 156 -14.99 -12.43 13.42
C MET A 156 -16.18 -11.96 12.55
N ALA A 157 -17.41 -12.05 13.06
CA ALA A 157 -18.60 -11.62 12.33
C ALA A 157 -18.63 -10.09 12.19
N GLU A 158 -18.40 -9.36 13.28
CA GLU A 158 -18.33 -7.89 13.27
C GLU A 158 -17.16 -7.38 12.43
N PHE A 159 -15.97 -7.96 12.58
CA PHE A 159 -14.82 -7.62 11.76
C PHE A 159 -15.11 -7.79 10.27
N ARG A 160 -15.83 -8.85 9.89
CA ARG A 160 -16.20 -9.10 8.49
C ARG A 160 -17.16 -8.04 7.94
N LEU A 161 -18.04 -7.48 8.76
CA LEU A 161 -18.97 -6.44 8.36
C LEU A 161 -18.26 -5.10 8.19
N GLN A 162 -17.53 -4.65 9.22
CA GLN A 162 -16.90 -3.33 9.22
C GLN A 162 -15.76 -3.19 8.22
N ARG A 163 -14.99 -4.27 7.99
CA ARG A 163 -13.90 -4.25 6.98
C ARG A 163 -14.38 -3.93 5.56
N ALA A 164 -15.68 -4.10 5.30
CA ALA A 164 -16.23 -3.85 3.98
C ALA A 164 -16.30 -2.36 3.65
N ASP A 165 -16.37 -1.50 4.66
CA ASP A 165 -16.51 -0.05 4.48
C ASP A 165 -15.15 0.62 4.25
N LEU A 166 -14.07 -0.01 4.71
CA LEU A 166 -12.69 0.43 4.49
C LEU A 166 -12.03 -0.13 3.23
N GLY A 167 -12.77 -0.83 2.37
CA GLY A 167 -12.19 -1.39 1.14
C GLY A 167 -11.18 -2.53 1.38
N LEU A 168 -11.13 -3.16 2.55
CA LEU A 168 -10.10 -4.16 2.87
C LEU A 168 -10.26 -5.50 2.12
N SER A 169 -11.38 -5.69 1.40
CA SER A 169 -11.58 -6.83 0.50
C SER A 169 -11.59 -6.41 -0.98
N PRO A 170 -11.13 -7.24 -1.92
CA PRO A 170 -11.19 -6.93 -3.35
C PRO A 170 -12.61 -6.58 -3.85
N TYR A 171 -13.63 -7.20 -3.27
CA TYR A 171 -15.03 -6.90 -3.58
C TYR A 171 -15.44 -5.51 -3.06
N SER A 172 -15.03 -5.18 -1.83
CA SER A 172 -15.29 -3.88 -1.22
C SER A 172 -14.64 -2.73 -1.98
N ARG A 173 -13.40 -2.91 -2.45
CA ARG A 173 -12.73 -1.89 -3.29
C ARG A 173 -13.51 -1.59 -4.55
N ARG A 174 -13.97 -2.64 -5.24
CA ARG A 174 -14.82 -2.49 -6.43
C ARG A 174 -16.15 -1.82 -6.11
N ARG A 175 -16.77 -2.15 -4.97
CA ARG A 175 -18.04 -1.55 -4.51
C ARG A 175 -17.90 -0.07 -4.20
N LEU A 176 -16.79 0.34 -3.59
CA LEU A 176 -16.51 1.75 -3.27
C LEU A 176 -16.10 2.55 -4.51
N GLU A 177 -16.12 1.93 -5.70
CA GLU A 177 -15.61 2.49 -6.96
C GLU A 177 -14.17 3.04 -6.84
N TRP A 178 -13.45 2.56 -5.82
CA TRP A 178 -12.03 2.82 -5.62
C TRP A 178 -11.30 2.12 -6.74
N THR A 179 -11.16 2.85 -7.84
CA THR A 179 -10.39 2.45 -8.99
C THR A 179 -8.96 2.67 -8.58
N ILE A 180 -8.26 1.61 -8.18
CA ILE A 180 -6.80 1.63 -8.12
C ILE A 180 -6.39 2.00 -9.54
N GLU A 181 -5.88 3.23 -9.72
CA GLU A 181 -5.49 3.68 -11.05
C GLU A 181 -4.64 2.61 -11.69
N SER A 182 -5.02 2.24 -12.91
CA SER A 182 -4.23 1.30 -13.66
C SER A 182 -2.83 1.89 -13.85
N ALA A 183 -1.83 1.02 -13.93
CA ALA A 183 -0.46 1.45 -14.21
C ALA A 183 -0.34 2.26 -15.52
N ASP A 184 -1.36 2.23 -16.38
CA ASP A 184 -1.42 3.03 -17.61
C ASP A 184 -2.00 4.44 -17.35
N GLU A 185 -3.02 4.59 -16.50
CA GLU A 185 -3.51 5.92 -16.05
C GLU A 185 -2.44 6.68 -15.24
N ALA A 186 -1.66 5.97 -14.42
CA ALA A 186 -0.52 6.55 -13.71
C ALA A 186 0.60 7.03 -14.67
N LYS A 187 0.82 6.32 -15.79
CA LYS A 187 1.76 6.74 -16.84
C LYS A 187 1.23 7.95 -17.59
N ASP A 188 -0.04 7.96 -17.97
CA ASP A 188 -0.67 9.07 -18.68
C ASP A 188 -0.61 10.37 -17.86
N ARG A 189 -0.90 10.31 -16.55
CA ARG A 189 -0.71 11.47 -15.66
C ARG A 189 0.75 11.89 -15.57
N GLY A 190 1.68 10.94 -15.56
CA GLY A 190 3.12 11.19 -15.58
C GLY A 190 3.58 11.87 -16.87
N GLU A 191 3.08 11.43 -18.02
CA GLU A 191 3.37 12.00 -19.34
C GLU A 191 2.76 13.39 -19.47
N GLN A 192 1.52 13.62 -19.01
CA GLN A 192 0.91 14.94 -18.97
C GLN A 192 1.69 15.93 -18.10
N ARG A 193 2.22 15.49 -16.94
CA ARG A 193 3.10 16.35 -16.11
C ARG A 193 4.41 16.69 -16.82
N ARG A 194 5.00 15.74 -17.56
CA ARG A 194 6.22 15.98 -18.35
C ARG A 194 5.96 16.92 -19.51
N GLN A 195 4.83 16.77 -20.21
CA GLN A 195 4.40 17.67 -21.27
C GLN A 195 4.21 19.09 -20.74
N ARG A 196 3.50 19.27 -19.61
CA ARG A 196 3.35 20.58 -18.96
C ARG A 196 4.68 21.20 -18.54
N ARG A 197 5.61 20.40 -18.00
CA ARG A 197 6.98 20.87 -17.69
C ARG A 197 7.74 21.25 -18.95
N ALA A 198 7.67 20.46 -20.02
CA ALA A 198 8.31 20.75 -21.30
C ALA A 198 7.71 22.02 -21.96
N GLU A 199 6.40 22.23 -21.86
CA GLU A 199 5.72 23.46 -22.30
C GLU A 199 6.23 24.68 -21.52
N SER A 200 6.41 24.54 -20.20
CA SER A 200 6.94 25.60 -19.33
C SER A 200 8.45 25.85 -19.49
N HIS A 201 9.19 24.86 -20.00
CA HIS A 201 10.63 24.95 -20.27
C HIS A 201 10.95 25.11 -21.75
N ARG A 202 9.94 25.39 -22.60
CA ARG A 202 10.18 25.72 -24.00
C ARG A 202 11.05 26.99 -24.03
N PRO A 203 12.33 26.91 -24.44
CA PRO A 203 13.12 28.12 -24.59
C PRO A 203 12.40 28.98 -25.63
N ALA A 204 12.28 30.28 -25.36
CA ALA A 204 11.74 31.26 -26.29
C ALA A 204 12.57 31.25 -27.59
N SER A 205 12.26 30.34 -28.51
CA SER A 205 12.95 30.25 -29.78
C SER A 205 12.31 31.24 -30.74
N LYS A 206 13.07 32.30 -31.03
CA LYS A 206 12.97 33.18 -32.21
C LYS A 206 11.59 33.82 -32.47
N ALA A 207 11.23 34.79 -31.63
CA ALA A 207 10.43 35.94 -32.04
C ALA A 207 11.16 37.23 -31.66
N ALA A 208 12.38 37.40 -32.17
CA ALA A 208 13.13 38.66 -32.11
C ALA A 208 14.08 38.75 -33.32
N ALA A 209 13.54 38.48 -34.51
CA ALA A 209 14.13 38.96 -35.75
C ALA A 209 13.30 40.18 -36.17
N GLY A 210 13.69 41.38 -35.72
CA GLY A 210 13.00 42.60 -36.11
C GLY A 210 13.02 43.78 -35.11
N ALA A 211 13.66 43.66 -33.95
CA ALA A 211 13.89 44.83 -33.10
C ALA A 211 15.23 45.47 -33.51
N GLU A 212 15.15 46.60 -34.23
CA GLU A 212 16.30 47.47 -34.48
C GLU A 212 17.04 47.77 -33.18
N ASP A 213 18.36 47.58 -33.20
CA ASP A 213 19.23 47.91 -32.08
C ASP A 213 19.25 49.44 -31.89
N PRO A 214 18.80 49.97 -30.72
CA PRO A 214 18.77 51.41 -30.46
C PRO A 214 20.16 52.06 -30.43
N ARG A 215 21.25 51.28 -30.46
CA ARG A 215 22.63 51.77 -30.55
C ARG A 215 23.05 52.18 -31.97
N ASN A 216 22.26 51.85 -32.99
CA ASN A 216 22.54 52.21 -34.38
C ASN A 216 22.04 53.62 -34.77
N ILE A 217 21.44 54.38 -33.84
CA ILE A 217 20.80 55.68 -34.11
C ILE A 217 21.79 56.87 -34.03
N LEU A 218 23.00 56.68 -33.49
CA LEU A 218 24.00 57.75 -33.45
C LEU A 218 24.93 57.68 -34.67
N ARG A 219 24.45 58.17 -35.82
CA ARG A 219 25.35 58.57 -36.92
C ARG A 219 26.03 59.89 -36.53
N SER A 220 27.35 59.87 -36.48
CA SER A 220 28.17 61.08 -36.35
C SER A 220 27.90 62.03 -37.53
N VAL A 221 27.52 63.26 -37.18
CA VAL A 221 27.42 64.38 -38.12
C VAL A 221 28.83 64.74 -38.59
N LYS A 222 28.97 64.90 -39.89
CA LYS A 222 30.20 65.30 -40.57
C LYS A 222 30.37 66.80 -40.57
#